data_AF-A0A0S8F7W5-F1
#
_entry.id   AF-A0A0S8F7W5-F1
#
_cell.length_a   1.000
_cell.length_b   1.000
_cell.length_c   1.000
_cell.angle_alpha   90.00
_cell.angle_beta   90.00
_cell.angle_gamma   90.00
#
_symmetry.space_group_name_H-M   'P 1'
#
loop_
_entity.id
_entity.type
_entity.pdbx_description
1 polymer ?
#
loop_
_entity_poly.entity_id
_entity_poly.type
_entity_poly.pdbx_seq_one_letter_code
_entity_poly.pdbx_strand_id
1 'polypeptide(L)'
;MYLFKRLTLPAIILALAWGFWTSEDFLRLSAGVAFFMFGMLSLEKGFQAFTGGVLEKVLAASTGTRLRSMGFGLVTTALMQSSSLVSLIT
;
A
#
# COMPACT_ATOMS: atom_id res chain seq x y z
N MET A 1 26.95 -14.61 27.55
CA MET A 1 26.03 -13.62 26.96
C MET A 1 25.64 -13.89 25.49
N TYR A 2 26.52 -14.42 24.63
CA TYR A 2 26.20 -14.69 23.21
C TYR A 2 25.29 -15.91 22.95
N LEU A 3 25.33 -16.94 23.81
CA LEU A 3 24.54 -18.17 23.65
C LEU A 3 23.03 -17.94 23.83
N PHE A 4 22.65 -17.05 24.76
CA PHE A 4 21.24 -16.72 25.02
C PHE A 4 20.61 -16.01 23.80
N LYS A 5 21.35 -15.11 23.16
CA LYS A 5 20.93 -14.41 21.93
C LYS A 5 20.79 -15.33 20.71
N ARG A 6 21.45 -16.50 20.72
CA ARG A 6 21.39 -17.50 19.66
C ARG A 6 20.19 -18.45 19.82
N LEU A 7 19.70 -18.62 21.05
CA LEU A 7 18.55 -19.48 21.36
C LEU A 7 17.21 -18.73 21.33
N THR A 8 17.21 -17.41 21.47
CA THR A 8 15.98 -16.59 21.43
C THR A 8 15.28 -16.65 20.07
N LEU A 9 16.01 -16.57 18.95
CA LEU A 9 15.42 -16.66 17.61
C LEU A 9 14.69 -17.99 17.35
N PRO A 10 15.31 -19.17 17.54
CA PRO A 10 14.59 -20.44 17.32
C PRO A 10 13.42 -20.61 18.30
N ALA A 11 13.54 -20.14 19.54
CA ALA A 11 12.43 -20.17 20.50
C ALA A 11 11.22 -19.33 20.03
N ILE A 12 11.46 -18.13 19.51
CA ILE A 12 10.40 -17.26 18.96
C ILE A 12 9.77 -17.90 17.73
N ILE A 13 10.57 -18.48 16.83
CA ILE A 13 10.06 -19.16 15.62
C ILE A 13 9.17 -20.35 16.01
N LEU A 14 9.59 -21.16 16.98
CA LEU A 14 8.78 -22.29 17.45
C LEU A 14 7.47 -21.83 18.11
N ALA A 15 7.52 -20.78 18.93
CA ALA A 15 6.32 -20.21 19.55
C ALA A 15 5.34 -19.65 18.50
N LEU A 16 5.84 -18.94 17.49
CA LEU A 16 5.03 -18.42 16.38
C LEU A 16 4.46 -19.54 15.51
N ALA A 17 5.26 -20.55 15.19
CA ALA A 17 4.80 -21.72 14.42
C ALA A 17 3.69 -22.47 15.15
N TRP A 18 3.81 -22.63 16.48
CA TRP A 18 2.76 -23.22 17.30
C TRP A 18 1.49 -22.36 17.35
N GLY A 19 1.64 -21.03 17.45
CA GLY A 19 0.52 -20.09 17.40
C GLY A 19 -0.21 -20.10 16.05
N PHE A 20 0.53 -20.16 14.94
CA PHE A 20 -0.05 -20.24 13.60
C PHE A 20 -0.70 -21.59 13.30
N TRP A 21 -0.20 -22.69 13.85
CA TRP A 21 -0.83 -24.00 13.67
C TRP A 21 -2.13 -24.12 14.48
N THR A 22 -2.21 -23.46 15.64
CA THR A 22 -3.40 -23.54 16.49
C THR A 22 -4.63 -22.85 15.88
N SER A 23 -4.44 -21.81 15.05
CA SER A 23 -5.55 -21.06 14.43
C SER A 23 -5.22 -20.66 13.00
N GLU A 24 -5.97 -21.22 12.05
CA GLU A 24 -5.88 -20.83 10.64
C GLU A 24 -6.28 -19.36 10.42
N ASP A 25 -7.24 -18.85 11.20
CA ASP A 25 -7.65 -17.44 11.15
C ASP A 25 -6.51 -16.51 11.56
N PHE A 26 -5.76 -16.86 12.61
CA PHE A 26 -4.61 -16.08 13.06
C PHE A 26 -3.50 -16.03 12.00
N LEU A 27 -3.22 -17.15 11.34
CA LEU A 27 -2.30 -17.20 10.20
C LEU A 27 -2.78 -16.31 9.06
N ARG A 28 -4.07 -16.39 8.70
CA ARG A 28 -4.66 -15.64 7.59
C ARG A 28 -4.64 -14.12 7.83
N LEU A 29 -4.99 -13.69 9.04
CA LEU A 29 -4.92 -12.29 9.45
C LEU A 29 -3.47 -11.78 9.44
N SER A 30 -2.54 -12.54 10.02
CA SER A 30 -1.12 -12.17 10.07
C SER A 30 -0.51 -12.05 8.67
N ALA A 31 -0.85 -12.97 7.76
CA ALA A 31 -0.44 -12.89 6.37
C ALA A 31 -1.03 -11.64 5.68
N GLY A 32 -2.31 -11.34 5.92
CA GLY A 32 -2.95 -10.12 5.41
C GLY A 32 -2.25 -8.85 5.89
N VAL A 33 -1.91 -8.76 7.18
CA VAL A 33 -1.16 -7.63 7.75
C VAL A 33 0.23 -7.53 7.14
N ALA A 34 0.95 -8.66 6.98
CA ALA A 34 2.26 -8.67 6.35
C ALA A 34 2.23 -8.15 4.91
N PHE A 35 1.26 -8.61 4.11
CA PHE A 35 1.06 -8.12 2.74
C PHE A 35 0.66 -6.64 2.70
N PHE A 36 -0.18 -6.20 3.64
CA PHE A 36 -0.57 -4.80 3.73
C PHE A 36 0.62 -3.90 4.05
N MET A 37 1.45 -4.27 5.04
CA MET A 37 2.67 -3.55 5.37
C MET A 37 3.67 -3.54 4.21
N PHE A 38 3.83 -4.67 3.52
CA PHE A 38 4.64 -4.75 2.31
C PHE A 38 4.12 -3.82 1.20
N GLY A 39 2.81 -3.76 1.00
CA GLY A 39 2.14 -2.86 0.07
C GLY A 39 2.41 -1.39 0.42
N MET A 40 2.27 -1.01 1.69
CA MET A 40 2.56 0.35 2.15
C MET A 40 4.03 0.73 1.92
N LEU A 41 4.98 -0.16 2.24
CA LEU A 41 6.41 0.08 2.00
C LEU A 41 6.70 0.27 0.50
N SER A 42 6.07 -0.55 -0.34
CA SER A 42 6.22 -0.48 -1.79
C SER A 42 5.64 0.82 -2.35
N LEU A 43 4.48 1.25 -1.84
CA LEU A 43 3.87 2.54 -2.16
C LEU A 43 4.75 3.70 -1.70
N GLU A 44 5.30 3.66 -0.49
CA GLU A 44 6.19 4.70 0.02
C GLU A 44 7.42 4.87 -0.87
N LYS A 45 8.11 3.78 -1.20
CA LYS A 45 9.27 3.81 -2.09
C LYS A 45 8.91 4.21 -3.51
N GLY A 46 7.78 3.73 -4.02
CA GLY A 46 7.25 4.13 -5.32
C GLY A 46 6.97 5.62 -5.34
N PHE A 47 6.24 6.14 -4.35
CA PHE A 47 5.96 7.57 -4.23
C PHE A 47 7.22 8.39 -4.11
N GLN A 48 8.20 8.01 -3.29
CA GLN A 48 9.49 8.71 -3.19
C GLN A 48 10.22 8.77 -4.56
N ALA A 49 10.19 7.68 -5.33
CA ALA A 49 10.76 7.65 -6.68
C ALA A 49 9.96 8.51 -7.68
N PHE A 50 8.62 8.54 -7.57
CA PHE A 50 7.75 9.35 -8.42
C PHE A 50 7.82 10.85 -8.07
N THR A 51 7.83 11.22 -6.79
CA THR A 51 7.77 12.61 -6.32
C THR A 51 9.03 13.41 -6.57
N GLY A 52 10.21 12.77 -6.63
CA GLY A 52 11.51 13.43 -6.84
C GLY A 52 11.73 14.11 -8.20
N GLY A 53 10.72 14.17 -9.09
CA GLY A 53 10.78 15.00 -10.30
C GLY A 53 9.73 14.71 -11.38
N VAL A 54 9.16 13.50 -11.42
CA VAL A 54 8.10 13.16 -12.41
C VAL A 54 6.73 13.63 -11.92
N LEU A 55 6.39 13.34 -10.66
CA LEU A 55 5.12 13.76 -10.07
C LEU A 55 5.04 15.28 -10.00
N GLU A 56 6.13 15.96 -9.63
CA GLU A 56 6.19 17.42 -9.61
C GLU A 56 5.94 18.02 -11.00
N LYS A 57 6.52 17.45 -12.06
CA LYS A 57 6.27 17.88 -13.45
C LYS A 57 4.84 17.63 -13.89
N VAL A 58 4.26 16.47 -13.54
CA VAL A 58 2.88 16.13 -13.87
C VAL A 58 1.90 17.03 -13.11
N LEU A 59 2.15 17.28 -11.83
CA LEU A 59 1.31 18.14 -10.99
C LEU A 59 1.41 19.61 -11.44
N ALA A 60 2.61 20.10 -11.73
CA ALA A 60 2.81 21.44 -12.28
C ALA A 60 2.17 21.60 -13.67
N ALA A 61 2.21 20.58 -14.53
CA ALA A 61 1.55 20.60 -15.84
C ALA A 61 0.02 20.62 -15.71
N SER A 62 -0.54 19.85 -14.78
CA SER A 62 -1.98 19.72 -14.55
C SER A 62 -2.59 20.88 -13.73
N THR A 63 -1.82 21.53 -12.86
CA THR A 63 -2.31 22.60 -11.96
C THR A 63 -1.71 23.97 -12.27
N GLY A 64 -0.87 24.09 -13.31
CA GLY A 64 -0.13 25.33 -13.62
C GLY A 64 -0.98 26.56 -13.97
N THR A 65 -2.27 26.41 -14.28
CA THR A 65 -3.21 27.53 -14.47
C THR A 65 -4.59 27.19 -13.90
N ARG A 66 -5.36 28.20 -13.45
CA ARG A 66 -6.70 27.99 -12.85
C ARG A 66 -7.66 27.20 -13.75
N LEU A 67 -7.58 27.38 -15.06
CA LEU A 67 -8.38 26.64 -16.04
C LEU A 67 -7.93 25.17 -16.16
N ARG A 68 -6.62 24.89 -16.10
CA ARG A 68 -6.10 23.50 -16.11
C ARG A 68 -6.42 22.76 -14.82
N SER A 69 -6.30 23.42 -13.66
CA SER A 69 -6.68 22.81 -12.37
C SER A 69 -8.18 22.51 -12.30
N MET A 70 -9.02 23.40 -12.84
CA MET A 70 -10.47 23.22 -12.86
C MET A 70 -10.89 22.13 -13.87
N GLY A 71 -10.28 22.10 -15.06
CA GLY A 71 -10.50 21.04 -16.05
C GLY A 71 -10.03 19.67 -15.56
N PHE A 72 -8.85 19.60 -14.92
CA PHE A 72 -8.37 18.39 -14.27
C PHE A 72 -9.37 17.93 -13.19
N GLY A 73 -9.76 18.81 -12.27
CA GLY A 73 -10.74 18.50 -11.23
C GLY A 73 -12.08 17.98 -11.76
N LEU A 74 -12.60 18.59 -12.85
CA LEU A 74 -13.83 18.13 -13.50
C LEU A 74 -13.67 16.75 -14.12
N VAL A 75 -12.57 16.49 -14.84
CA VAL A 75 -12.32 15.18 -15.46
C VAL A 75 -12.11 14.10 -14.40
N THR A 76 -11.31 14.36 -13.36
CA THR A 76 -11.05 13.40 -12.28
C THR A 76 -12.34 13.09 -11.52
N THR A 77 -13.17 14.10 -11.24
CA THR A 77 -14.47 13.90 -10.57
C THR A 77 -15.45 13.15 -11.47
N ALA A 78 -15.52 13.48 -12.76
CA ALA A 78 -16.40 12.79 -13.71
C ALA A 78 -16.01 11.32 -13.89
N LEU A 79 -14.71 11.00 -13.90
CA LEU A 79 -14.22 9.61 -13.93
C LEU A 79 -14.58 8.85 -12.66
N MET A 80 -14.31 9.44 -11.48
CA MET A 80 -14.63 8.87 -10.17
C MET A 80 -16.14 8.67 -9.96
N GLN A 81 -16.96 9.58 -10.49
CA GLN A 81 -18.43 9.47 -10.46
C GLN A 81 -19.02 8.70 -11.64
N SER A 82 -18.23 8.20 -12.60
CA SER A 82 -18.81 7.63 -13.82
C SER A 82 -19.60 6.35 -13.50
N SER A 83 -20.92 6.46 -13.46
CA SER A 83 -21.84 5.34 -13.29
C SER A 83 -21.73 4.31 -14.43
N SER A 84 -21.22 4.71 -15.60
CA SER A 84 -20.94 3.79 -16.72
C SER A 84 -19.83 2.79 -16.41
N LEU A 85 -18.83 3.15 -15.62
CA LEU A 85 -17.78 2.24 -15.18
C LEU A 85 -18.33 1.25 -14.14
N VAL A 86 -19.15 1.74 -13.21
CA VAL A 86 -19.85 0.92 -12.21
C VAL A 86 -20.84 -0.05 -12.86
N SER A 87 -21.55 0.37 -13.91
CA SER A 87 -22.52 -0.45 -14.65
C SER A 87 -21.89 -1.49 -15.60
N LEU A 88 -20.58 -1.41 -15.89
CA LEU A 88 -19.86 -2.42 -16.68
C LEU A 88 -19.18 -3.47 -15.79
N ILE A 89 -18.99 -3.18 -14.51
CA ILE A 89 -18.36 -4.07 -13.52
C ILE A 89 -19.43 -4.82 -12.68
N THR A 90 -20.64 -4.27 -12.58
CA THR A 90 -21.81 -4.89 -11.94
C THR A 90 -22.68 -5.58 -12.97
#